data_AF-A0A2D4PQG7-F1
#
_entry.id   AF-A0A2D4PQG7-F1
#
_cell.length_a   1.000
_cell.length_b   1.000
_cell.length_c   1.000
_cell.angle_alpha   90.00
_cell.angle_beta   90.00
_cell.angle_gamma   90.00
#
_symmetry.space_group_name_H-M   'P 1'
#
loop_
_entity.id
_entity.type
_entity.pdbx_description
1 polymer ?
#
loop_
_entity_poly.entity_id
_entity_poly.type
_entity_poly.pdbx_seq_one_letter_code
_entity_poly.pdbx_strand_id
1 'polypeptide(L)'
;MVNGDLLRQVQNIKILTNIWADHNPLQIIWKDRRYKKSRWTLNSQLLKEQGYTQKIKEELIGFFNCNKKQDTSLQNFWDTMKAYLRGISIAYTANKKNEKNKIP
;
A
#
# COMPACT_ATOMS: atom_id res chain seq x y z
N MET A 1 -15.33 -8.39 14.07
CA MET A 1 -15.53 -9.54 13.15
C MET A 1 -14.19 -9.93 12.57
N VAL A 2 -13.76 -11.18 12.77
CA VAL A 2 -12.50 -11.68 12.18
C VAL A 2 -12.74 -11.91 10.68
N ASN A 3 -11.91 -11.31 9.83
CA ASN A 3 -11.99 -11.45 8.38
C ASN A 3 -11.70 -12.91 7.98
N GLY A 4 -12.65 -13.60 7.34
CA GLY A 4 -12.55 -15.02 6.97
C GLY A 4 -11.35 -15.37 6.08
N ASP A 5 -10.79 -14.38 5.38
CA ASP A 5 -9.58 -14.52 4.58
C ASP A 5 -8.32 -14.78 5.40
N LEU A 6 -8.29 -14.36 6.67
CA LEU A 6 -7.17 -14.59 7.59
C LEU A 6 -7.14 -16.02 8.11
N LEU A 7 -8.31 -16.60 8.43
CA LEU A 7 -8.41 -17.98 8.92
C LEU A 7 -7.91 -18.98 7.88
N ARG A 8 -8.12 -18.71 6.59
CA ARG A 8 -7.63 -19.56 5.48
C ARG A 8 -6.10 -19.61 5.38
N GLN A 9 -5.41 -18.60 5.92
CA GLN A 9 -3.94 -18.47 5.89
C GLN A 9 -3.26 -19.12 7.10
N VAL A 10 -4.02 -19.52 8.11
CA VAL A 10 -3.48 -20.21 9.28
C VAL A 10 -3.23 -21.67 8.93
N GLN A 11 -2.03 -22.16 9.21
CA GLN A 11 -1.65 -23.56 9.06
C GLN A 11 -1.92 -24.34 10.35
N ASN A 12 -1.61 -23.74 11.50
CA ASN A 12 -1.80 -24.37 12.79
C ASN A 12 -1.98 -23.30 13.88
N ILE A 13 -2.73 -23.62 14.93
CA ILE A 13 -2.84 -22.83 16.15
C ILE A 13 -2.55 -23.77 17.32
N LYS A 14 -1.60 -23.39 18.17
CA LYS A 14 -1.23 -24.14 19.37
C LYS A 14 -1.35 -23.23 20.59
N ILE A 15 -1.93 -23.76 21.66
CA ILE A 15 -1.89 -23.14 22.98
C ILE A 15 -0.68 -23.75 23.69
N LEU A 16 0.29 -22.91 24.07
CA LEU A 16 1.49 -23.32 24.77
C LEU A 16 1.22 -23.30 26.27
N THR A 17 1.73 -24.30 26.98
CA THR A 17 1.63 -24.35 28.45
C THR A 17 2.54 -23.31 29.08
N ASN A 18 2.01 -22.53 30.02
CA ASN A 18 2.77 -21.59 30.82
C ASN A 18 2.44 -21.78 32.31
N ILE A 19 3.45 -21.57 33.17
CA ILE A 19 3.32 -21.62 34.63
C ILE A 19 3.41 -20.24 35.28
N TRP A 20 3.76 -19.21 34.50
CA TRP A 20 4.04 -17.85 34.99
C TRP A 20 2.85 -16.90 34.95
N ALA A 21 1.81 -17.24 34.19
CA ALA A 21 0.62 -16.40 34.04
C ALA A 21 -0.63 -17.26 33.92
N ASP A 22 -1.77 -16.70 34.33
CA ASP A 22 -3.09 -17.33 34.23
C ASP A 22 -3.54 -17.55 32.77
N HIS A 23 -2.80 -17.00 31.80
CA HIS A 23 -3.04 -17.18 30.39
C HIS A 23 -1.88 -17.89 29.69
N ASN A 24 -2.24 -18.99 29.02
CA ASN A 24 -1.35 -19.76 28.18
C ASN A 24 -1.08 -19.02 26.85
N PRO A 25 0.18 -18.85 26.43
CA PRO A 25 0.52 -18.22 25.16
C PRO A 25 -0.11 -18.92 23.96
N LEU A 26 -0.56 -18.15 22.98
CA LEU A 26 -1.06 -18.66 21.71
C LEU A 26 0.02 -18.56 20.63
N GLN A 27 0.37 -19.69 20.03
CA GLN A 27 1.25 -19.77 18.87
C GLN A 27 0.41 -20.01 17.61
N ILE A 28 0.53 -19.12 16.63
CA ILE A 28 -0.14 -19.24 15.33
C ILE A 28 0.94 -19.48 14.27
N ILE A 29 0.87 -20.62 13.59
CA ILE A 29 1.70 -20.97 12.44
C ILE A 29 0.91 -20.60 11.18
N TRP A 30 1.50 -19.77 10.33
CA TRP A 30 0.91 -19.37 9.06
C TRP A 30 1.33 -20.34 7.97
N LYS A 31 0.43 -20.64 7.02
CA LYS A 31 0.79 -21.38 5.80
C LYS A 31 1.91 -20.62 5.11
N ASP A 32 2.91 -21.35 4.60
CA ASP A 32 4.00 -20.75 3.84
C ASP A 32 3.43 -19.85 2.74
N ARG A 33 3.69 -18.55 2.85
CA ARG A 33 3.07 -17.55 1.98
C ARG A 33 3.81 -17.55 0.65
N ARG A 34 3.53 -18.54 -0.20
CA ARG A 34 3.63 -18.34 -1.66
C ARG A 34 2.59 -17.33 -2.17
N TYR A 35 1.78 -16.76 -1.28
CA TYR A 35 0.92 -15.64 -1.56
C TYR A 35 1.70 -14.31 -1.57
N LYS A 36 2.52 -14.13 -2.61
CA LYS A 36 2.93 -12.79 -3.05
C LYS A 36 1.70 -12.11 -3.63
N LYS A 37 0.76 -11.64 -2.79
CA LYS A 37 -0.02 -10.45 -3.18
C LYS A 37 1.04 -9.37 -3.33
N SER A 38 1.51 -9.17 -4.56
CA SER A 38 2.53 -8.18 -4.85
C SER A 38 1.95 -6.85 -4.39
N ARG A 39 2.37 -6.41 -3.19
CA ARG A 39 2.04 -5.08 -2.73
C ARG A 39 2.70 -4.20 -3.77
N TRP A 40 1.88 -3.42 -4.48
CA TRP A 40 2.42 -2.44 -5.39
C TRP A 40 3.48 -1.63 -4.66
N THR A 41 4.65 -1.56 -5.27
CA THR A 41 5.79 -0.76 -4.84
C THR A 41 6.06 0.25 -5.92
N LEU A 42 6.28 1.50 -5.51
CA LEU A 42 6.70 2.54 -6.43
C LEU A 42 8.06 2.15 -7.05
N ASN A 43 8.17 2.24 -8.37
CA ASN A 43 9.46 2.09 -9.03
C ASN A 43 10.35 3.30 -8.68
N SER A 44 11.44 3.07 -7.95
CA SER A 44 12.37 4.13 -7.52
C SER A 44 13.08 4.83 -8.68
N GLN A 45 13.15 4.21 -9.86
CA GLN A 45 13.68 4.87 -11.05
C GLN A 45 12.82 6.06 -11.49
N LEU A 46 11.49 6.02 -11.28
CA LEU A 46 10.59 7.13 -11.61
C LEU A 46 10.96 8.40 -10.84
N LEU A 47 11.43 8.26 -9.60
CA LEU A 47 11.85 9.40 -8.77
C LEU A 47 13.10 10.11 -9.31
N LYS A 48 13.87 9.46 -10.20
CA LYS A 48 15.00 10.07 -10.88
C LYS A 48 14.60 10.80 -12.16
N GLU A 49 13.38 10.58 -12.64
CA GLU A 49 12.87 11.21 -13.86
C GLU A 49 12.33 12.61 -13.53
N GLN A 50 12.89 13.64 -14.17
CA GLN A 50 12.48 15.02 -13.94
C GLN A 50 11.01 15.25 -14.28
N GLY A 51 10.53 14.70 -15.41
CA GLY A 51 9.13 14.84 -15.84
C GLY A 51 8.14 14.22 -14.84
N TYR A 52 8.47 13.06 -14.27
CA TYR A 52 7.66 12.45 -13.22
C TYR A 52 7.65 13.31 -11.95
N THR A 53 8.83 13.77 -11.51
CA THR A 53 8.97 14.58 -10.30
C THR A 53 8.21 15.90 -10.40
N GLN A 54 8.28 16.55 -11.56
CA GLN A 54 7.56 17.80 -11.83
C GLN A 54 6.04 17.58 -11.79
N LYS A 55 5.55 16.53 -12.47
CA LYS A 55 4.13 16.18 -12.45
C LYS A 55 3.63 15.92 -11.03
N ILE A 56 4.34 15.12 -10.23
CA ILE A 56 3.92 14.84 -8.85
C ILE A 56 3.87 16.11 -7.99
N LYS A 57 4.81 17.05 -8.17
CA LYS A 57 4.78 18.34 -7.48
C LYS A 57 3.52 19.14 -7.83
N GLU A 58 3.20 19.27 -9.11
CA GLU A 58 2.00 19.98 -9.59
C GLU A 58 0.71 19.35 -9.05
N GLU A 59 0.61 18.04 -9.13
CA GLU A 59 -0.54 17.25 -8.64
C GLU A 59 -0.71 17.38 -7.12
N LEU A 60 0.39 17.39 -6.36
CA LEU A 60 0.36 17.62 -4.91
C LEU A 60 -0.12 19.02 -4.57
N ILE A 61 0.38 20.05 -5.25
CA ILE A 61 -0.08 21.44 -5.05
C ILE A 61 -1.59 21.52 -5.29
N GLY A 62 -2.09 20.93 -6.37
CA GLY A 62 -3.52 20.83 -6.66
C GLY A 62 -4.29 20.10 -5.55
N PHE A 63 -3.78 18.95 -5.11
CA PHE A 63 -4.38 18.18 -4.01
C PHE A 63 -4.49 19.01 -2.73
N PHE A 64 -3.41 19.68 -2.30
CA PHE A 64 -3.41 20.52 -1.11
C PHE A 64 -4.39 21.68 -1.23
N ASN A 65 -4.44 22.36 -2.38
CA ASN A 65 -5.34 23.49 -2.59
C ASN A 65 -6.82 23.07 -2.52
N CYS A 66 -7.18 21.92 -3.08
CA CYS A 66 -8.57 21.45 -3.10
C CYS A 66 -9.02 20.76 -1.80
N ASN A 67 -8.08 20.19 -1.03
CA ASN A 67 -8.41 19.31 0.11
C ASN A 67 -8.04 19.88 1.48
N LYS A 68 -7.61 21.15 1.57
CA LYS A 68 -7.32 21.83 2.85
C LYS A 68 -8.62 22.23 3.57
N LYS A 69 -9.37 21.23 4.06
CA LYS A 69 -10.56 21.43 4.91
C LYS A 69 -10.17 21.25 6.38
N GLN A 70 -10.67 22.11 7.28
CA GLN A 70 -10.38 22.05 8.72
C GLN A 70 -10.91 20.76 9.38
N ASP A 71 -11.98 20.15 8.85
CA ASP A 71 -12.65 19.00 9.48
C ASP A 71 -12.09 17.63 9.09
N THR A 72 -11.06 17.57 8.24
CA THR A 72 -10.49 16.27 7.81
C THR A 72 -9.39 15.84 8.77
N SER A 73 -9.57 14.66 9.39
CA SER A 73 -8.51 14.03 10.19
C SER A 73 -7.21 13.92 9.38
N LEU A 74 -6.09 14.25 10.02
CA LEU A 74 -4.75 14.17 9.42
C LEU A 74 -4.45 12.77 8.85
N GLN A 75 -4.93 11.72 9.50
CA GLN A 75 -4.78 10.35 9.03
C GLN A 75 -5.48 10.14 7.68
N ASN A 76 -6.76 10.52 7.59
CA ASN A 76 -7.54 10.39 6.37
C ASN A 76 -6.97 11.24 5.24
N PHE A 77 -6.48 12.43 5.58
CA PHE A 77 -5.80 13.30 4.63
C PHE A 77 -4.55 12.62 4.03
N TRP A 78 -3.68 12.07 4.88
CA TRP A 78 -2.49 11.35 4.44
C TRP A 78 -2.82 10.09 3.63
N ASP A 79 -3.80 9.30 4.06
CA ASP A 79 -4.22 8.10 3.35
C ASP A 79 -4.79 8.42 1.97
N THR A 80 -5.60 9.48 1.86
CA THR A 80 -6.14 9.96 0.59
C THR A 80 -5.04 10.46 -0.33
N MET A 81 -4.09 11.25 0.20
CA MET A 81 -2.95 11.73 -0.58
C MET A 81 -2.12 10.57 -1.14
N LYS A 82 -1.81 9.56 -0.32
CA LYS A 82 -1.07 8.36 -0.75
C LYS A 82 -1.82 7.60 -1.84
N ALA A 83 -3.13 7.43 -1.72
CA ALA A 83 -3.96 6.78 -2.72
C ALA A 83 -3.97 7.56 -4.06
N TYR A 84 -4.10 8.89 -3.98
CA TYR A 84 -4.07 9.79 -5.13
C TYR A 84 -2.74 9.69 -5.90
N LEU A 85 -1.62 9.84 -5.19
CA LEU A 85 -0.27 9.74 -5.77
C LEU A 85 -0.01 8.39 -6.43
N ARG A 86 -0.49 7.30 -5.82
CA ARG A 86 -0.38 5.96 -6.39
C ARG A 86 -1.14 5.85 -7.72
N GLY A 87 -2.34 6.41 -7.81
CA GLY A 87 -3.12 6.45 -9.05
C GLY A 87 -2.36 7.17 -10.16
N ILE A 88 -1.81 8.35 -9.86
CA ILE A 88 -0.99 9.13 -10.81
C ILE A 88 0.24 8.33 -11.26
N SER A 89 0.93 7.67 -10.32
CA SER A 89 2.13 6.88 -10.62
C SER A 89 1.85 5.71 -11.56
N ILE A 90 0.73 5.02 -11.34
CA ILE A 90 0.29 3.91 -12.19
C ILE A 90 -0.07 4.42 -13.59
N ALA A 91 -0.83 5.51 -13.68
CA ALA A 91 -1.21 6.11 -14.96
C ALA A 91 0.01 6.60 -15.75
N TYR A 92 0.95 7.28 -15.09
CA TYR A 92 2.20 7.73 -15.71
C TYR A 92 3.00 6.58 -16.31
N THR A 93 3.16 5.49 -15.54
CA THR A 93 3.90 4.31 -16.00
C THR A 93 3.19 3.61 -17.17
N ALA A 94 1.87 3.53 -17.13
CA ALA A 94 1.06 2.94 -18.20
C ALA A 94 1.17 3.73 -19.51
N ASN A 95 1.05 5.07 -19.43
CA ASN A 95 1.19 5.95 -20.60
C ASN A 95 2.57 5.82 -21.23
N LYS A 96 3.63 5.85 -20.41
CA LYS A 96 5.01 5.67 -20.89
C LYS A 96 5.23 4.32 -21.59
N LYS A 97 4.60 3.25 -21.09
CA LYS A 97 4.66 1.93 -21.75
C LYS A 97 3.96 1.96 -23.10
N ASN A 98 2.81 2.63 -23.20
CA ASN A 98 2.09 2.78 -24.46
C ASN A 98 2.87 3.62 -25.48
N GLU A 99 3.54 4.69 -25.04
CA GLU A 99 4.40 5.51 -25.91
C GLU A 99 5.58 4.71 -26.47
N LYS A 100 6.25 3.90 -25.64
CA LYS A 100 7.33 3.02 -26.10
C LYS A 100 6.87 1.99 -27.12
N ASN A 101 5.67 1.45 -26.95
CA ASN A 101 5.10 0.44 -27.86
C ASN A 101 4.55 1.03 -29.17
N LYS A 102 4.45 2.36 -29.28
CA LYS A 102 4.02 3.05 -30.50
C LYS A 102 5.17 3.37 -31.46
N ILE A 103 6.41 3.21 -31.02
CA ILE A 103 7.59 3.38 -31.87
C ILE A 103 7.83 2.01 -32.55
N PRO A 104 7.77 1.92 -33.90
CA PRO A 104 7.89 0.66 -34.63
C PRO A 104 9.28 0.03 -34.51
#